data_AF-A0A1D6K5T7-F1
#
_entry.id   AF-A0A1D6K5T7-F1
#
_cell.length_a   1.000
_cell.length_b   1.000
_cell.length_c   1.000
_cell.angle_alpha   90.00
_cell.angle_beta   90.00
_cell.angle_gamma   90.00
#
_symmetry.space_group_name_H-M   'P 1'
#
loop_
_entity.id
_entity.type
_entity.pdbx_description
1 polymer ?
#
loop_
_entity_poly.entity_id
_entity_poly.type
_entity_poly.pdbx_seq_one_letter_code
_entity_poly.pdbx_strand_id
1 'polypeptide(L)'
;MRVRCNYRLLQLRLFLIVFSSAVHPACALALLLFCANWATADANADDLRQVLGFLSVPSAAFVASFAGDEHSPGPLLKKTGIFCIHRGSSRTFSFLQFSSSWIAMANEFPDEVLKSVFPLLDGKDLVFCMLVCRQWHEIARDDYFWKCICSRKWPSICKQPPSGANYKKLYLTFSKPREMQNLPVPRLTFEDIVFYIDMWLEGSLIFSQAVSGRTLRAGLQGAPPPGIPDILAAHLSSQDCILMLEVEPKLAVPMGPAITVSVLANRKDSNKMACIINKSTFDYIDSNAARALAYEYLRFSPRHPFTSDIRAWMSLLFLCKGANTIEVFGIELDFCDAAKSEKEILWLLDMLDWK
;
A
#
# COMPACT_ATOMS: atom_id res chain seq x y z
N MET A 1 16.31 2.84 -17.17
CA MET A 1 15.30 3.76 -16.58
C MET A 1 14.92 3.39 -15.15
N ARG A 2 14.51 2.15 -14.82
CA ARG A 2 14.14 1.74 -13.43
C ARG A 2 15.16 2.04 -12.32
N VAL A 3 16.47 1.93 -12.59
CA VAL A 3 17.52 2.18 -11.58
C VAL A 3 17.62 3.66 -11.19
N ARG A 4 17.31 4.60 -12.11
CA ARG A 4 17.34 6.05 -11.82
C ARG A 4 16.11 6.53 -11.03
N CYS A 5 14.94 5.92 -11.21
CA CYS A 5 13.74 6.21 -10.41
C CYS A 5 13.93 5.79 -8.95
N ASN A 6 14.42 4.57 -8.71
CA ASN A 6 14.64 4.05 -7.35
C ASN A 6 15.68 4.86 -6.57
N TYR A 7 16.70 5.40 -7.25
CA TYR A 7 17.69 6.29 -6.64
C TYR A 7 17.05 7.57 -6.08
N ARG A 8 16.12 8.19 -6.82
CA ARG A 8 15.44 9.42 -6.40
C ARG A 8 14.42 9.16 -5.28
N LEU A 9 13.74 8.02 -5.29
CA LEU A 9 12.77 7.63 -4.24
C LEU A 9 13.45 7.29 -2.92
N LEU A 10 14.60 6.62 -3.00
CA LEU A 10 15.44 6.37 -1.84
C LEU A 10 16.03 7.67 -1.27
N GLN A 11 16.48 8.59 -2.13
CA GLN A 11 16.90 9.93 -1.70
C GLN A 11 15.77 10.70 -1.01
N LEU A 12 14.53 10.62 -1.50
CA LEU A 12 13.37 11.26 -0.87
C LEU A 12 13.01 10.62 0.48
N ARG A 13 13.05 9.29 0.59
CA ARG A 13 12.82 8.58 1.85
C ARG A 13 13.87 8.92 2.91
N LEU A 14 15.14 8.96 2.50
CA LEU A 14 16.24 9.33 3.40
C LEU A 14 16.19 10.81 3.77
N PHE A 15 15.77 11.68 2.83
CA PHE A 15 15.50 13.08 3.10
C PHE A 15 14.37 13.23 4.14
N LEU A 16 13.25 12.51 3.99
CA LEU A 16 12.15 12.52 4.96
C LEU A 16 12.57 12.00 6.34
N ILE A 17 13.39 10.94 6.40
CA ILE A 17 13.88 10.38 7.68
C ILE A 17 14.86 11.33 8.38
N VAL A 18 15.77 11.96 7.64
CA VAL A 18 16.74 12.93 8.18
C VAL A 18 16.09 14.28 8.54
N PHE A 19 15.02 14.68 7.86
CA PHE A 19 14.32 15.94 8.15
C PHE A 19 13.21 15.82 9.19
N SER A 20 12.60 14.64 9.38
CA SER A 20 11.65 14.38 10.47
C SER A 20 12.28 14.63 11.86
N SER A 21 13.60 14.52 11.97
CA SER A 21 14.36 14.82 13.19
C SER A 21 14.81 16.29 13.33
N ALA A 22 14.57 17.16 12.34
CA ALA A 22 14.97 18.58 12.35
C ALA A 22 13.76 19.53 12.31
N VAL A 23 13.41 20.09 13.48
CA VAL A 23 12.21 20.92 13.71
C VAL A 23 12.40 22.37 13.19
N HIS A 24 12.48 22.60 11.87
CA HIS A 24 12.55 23.98 11.34
C HIS A 24 11.63 24.25 10.12
N PRO A 25 10.80 25.32 10.14
CA PRO A 25 9.80 25.59 9.10
C PRO A 25 10.35 25.93 7.71
N ALA A 26 11.61 26.37 7.62
CA ALA A 26 12.29 26.57 6.33
C ALA A 26 12.47 25.25 5.53
N CYS A 27 12.42 24.11 6.22
CA CYS A 27 12.61 22.79 5.63
C CYS A 27 11.38 22.29 4.87
N ALA A 28 10.18 22.74 5.26
CA ALA A 28 8.93 22.40 4.57
C ALA A 28 8.86 22.99 3.16
N LEU A 29 9.40 24.20 2.97
CA LEU A 29 9.44 24.88 1.67
C LEU A 29 10.43 24.20 0.70
N ALA A 30 11.55 23.71 1.21
CA ALA A 30 12.51 22.92 0.42
C ALA A 30 11.91 21.58 -0.03
N LEU A 31 11.11 20.95 0.84
CA LEU A 31 10.39 19.71 0.55
C LEU A 31 9.31 19.91 -0.53
N LEU A 32 8.55 21.01 -0.46
CA LEU A 32 7.55 21.39 -1.46
C LEU A 32 8.17 21.70 -2.83
N LEU A 33 9.30 22.43 -2.86
CA LEU A 33 10.02 22.73 -4.11
C LEU A 33 10.66 21.49 -4.74
N PHE A 34 11.07 20.51 -3.93
CA PHE A 34 11.58 19.23 -4.42
C PHE A 34 10.46 18.36 -5.02
N CYS A 35 9.31 18.25 -4.33
CA CYS A 35 8.13 17.53 -4.84
C CYS A 35 7.56 18.17 -6.12
N ALA A 36 7.51 19.49 -6.20
CA ALA A 36 7.05 20.21 -7.39
C ALA A 36 7.96 19.95 -8.61
N ASN A 37 9.29 19.91 -8.42
CA ASN A 37 10.23 19.60 -9.50
C ASN A 37 10.23 18.10 -9.88
N TRP A 38 9.95 17.19 -8.94
CA TRP A 38 9.78 15.76 -9.22
C TRP A 38 8.65 15.51 -10.23
N ALA A 39 7.50 16.15 -10.04
CA ALA A 39 6.33 15.98 -10.91
C ALA A 39 6.60 16.41 -12.37
N THR A 40 7.57 17.30 -12.59
CA THR A 40 7.90 17.81 -13.93
C THR A 40 8.91 16.97 -14.72
N ALA A 41 9.51 15.92 -14.12
CA ALA A 41 10.68 15.22 -14.69
C ALA A 41 10.48 13.70 -14.90
N ASP A 42 9.38 13.30 -15.55
CA ASP A 42 9.03 11.89 -15.88
C ASP A 42 8.68 10.98 -14.68
N ALA A 43 7.74 11.40 -13.83
CA ALA A 43 7.14 10.51 -12.83
C ALA A 43 5.86 9.87 -13.36
N ASN A 44 5.73 8.54 -13.23
CA ASN A 44 4.44 7.87 -13.41
C ASN A 44 3.54 8.15 -12.19
N ALA A 45 2.22 8.18 -12.38
CA ALA A 45 1.23 8.50 -11.34
C ALA A 45 1.33 7.59 -10.09
N ASP A 46 1.79 6.35 -10.25
CA ASP A 46 2.01 5.40 -9.15
C ASP A 46 3.18 5.77 -8.24
N ASP A 47 4.23 6.39 -8.79
CA ASP A 47 5.40 6.84 -8.01
C ASP A 47 5.04 8.05 -7.14
N LEU A 48 4.15 8.92 -7.60
CA LEU A 48 3.64 10.07 -6.85
C LEU A 48 2.69 9.65 -5.71
N ARG A 49 1.89 8.60 -5.91
CA ARG A 49 1.00 8.05 -4.87
C ARG A 49 1.76 7.46 -3.68
N GLN A 50 2.86 6.74 -3.94
CA GLN A 50 3.73 6.25 -2.86
C GLN A 50 4.40 7.38 -2.08
N VAL A 51 4.72 8.49 -2.72
CA VAL A 51 5.34 9.65 -2.07
C VAL A 51 4.34 10.45 -1.22
N LEU A 52 3.12 10.66 -1.73
CA LEU A 52 2.10 11.44 -1.05
C LEU A 52 1.46 10.70 0.14
N GLY A 53 1.44 9.36 0.13
CA GLY A 53 0.98 8.56 1.27
C GLY A 53 1.80 8.72 2.55
N PHE A 54 3.03 9.28 2.48
CA PHE A 54 3.89 9.54 3.64
C PHE A 54 3.70 10.93 4.26
N LEU A 55 3.06 11.87 3.55
CA LEU A 55 2.80 13.21 4.07
C LEU A 55 1.35 13.28 4.57
N SER A 56 1.12 12.98 5.84
CA SER A 56 -0.14 13.29 6.51
C SER A 56 -0.29 14.82 6.64
N VAL A 57 -0.70 15.50 5.56
CA VAL A 57 -1.08 16.92 5.57
C VAL A 57 -2.50 17.02 5.02
N PRO A 58 -3.43 17.80 5.64
CA PRO A 58 -4.81 17.88 5.18
C PRO A 58 -4.91 18.48 3.76
N SER A 59 -5.59 17.76 2.87
CA SER A 59 -5.75 18.04 1.43
C SER A 59 -6.47 19.35 1.06
N ALA A 60 -6.94 20.15 2.03
CA ALA A 60 -7.84 21.28 1.77
C ALA A 60 -7.12 22.57 1.29
N ALA A 61 -5.81 22.72 1.53
CA ALA A 61 -5.09 23.95 1.17
C ALA A 61 -4.52 23.95 -0.26
N PHE A 62 -4.53 22.82 -0.97
CA PHE A 62 -3.81 22.67 -2.24
C PHE A 62 -4.64 23.10 -3.48
N VAL A 63 -5.97 23.18 -3.36
CA VAL A 63 -6.85 23.41 -4.53
C VAL A 63 -7.19 24.89 -4.74
N ALA A 64 -7.00 25.76 -3.75
CA ALA A 64 -7.47 27.16 -3.84
C ALA A 64 -6.54 28.10 -4.63
N SER A 65 -5.34 27.67 -5.06
CA SER A 65 -4.38 28.57 -5.70
C SER A 65 -4.40 28.57 -7.24
N PHE A 66 -5.27 27.79 -7.88
CA PHE A 66 -5.35 27.67 -9.34
C PHE A 66 -6.64 28.25 -9.97
N ALA A 67 -7.52 28.87 -9.18
CA ALA A 67 -8.71 29.54 -9.68
C ALA A 67 -8.74 31.00 -9.21
N GLY A 68 -8.45 31.93 -10.10
CA GLY A 68 -8.52 33.36 -9.80
C GLY A 68 -8.04 34.23 -10.96
N ASP A 69 -9.01 34.71 -11.74
CA ASP A 69 -8.88 35.67 -12.84
C ASP A 69 -8.18 36.99 -12.45
N GLU A 70 -7.62 37.63 -13.47
CA GLU A 70 -6.90 38.89 -13.46
C GLU A 70 -7.76 40.09 -12.97
N HIS A 71 -7.25 40.91 -12.04
CA HIS A 71 -7.10 42.39 -12.21
C HIS A 71 -6.61 43.11 -10.93
N SER A 72 -5.33 43.53 -11.01
CA SER A 72 -4.66 44.76 -10.51
C SER A 72 -4.72 45.28 -9.05
N PRO A 73 -3.64 46.00 -8.60
CA PRO A 73 -3.22 46.07 -7.20
C PRO A 73 -3.21 47.48 -6.57
N GLY A 74 -3.19 47.52 -5.23
CA GLY A 74 -2.85 48.71 -4.42
C GLY A 74 -1.80 48.36 -3.35
N PRO A 75 -0.84 49.25 -3.02
CA PRO A 75 0.44 48.85 -2.44
C PRO A 75 0.55 49.08 -0.94
N LEU A 76 1.28 48.21 -0.22
CA LEU A 76 2.21 48.57 0.87
C LEU A 76 2.75 47.32 1.55
N LEU A 77 3.96 46.87 1.19
CA LEU A 77 5.12 46.74 2.09
C LEU A 77 6.26 46.00 1.39
N LYS A 78 7.26 46.80 1.04
CA LYS A 78 8.60 46.41 0.61
C LYS A 78 9.33 45.71 1.76
N LYS A 79 9.80 44.48 1.56
CA LYS A 79 11.13 43.95 1.98
C LYS A 79 11.22 42.45 1.71
N THR A 80 11.53 42.11 0.47
CA THR A 80 12.38 40.98 0.05
C THR A 80 12.42 41.07 -1.48
N GLY A 81 13.61 41.22 -2.04
CA GLY A 81 13.78 41.39 -3.49
C GLY A 81 13.38 40.11 -4.22
N ILE A 82 12.21 40.12 -4.83
CA ILE A 82 11.78 39.15 -5.85
C ILE A 82 11.56 39.94 -7.13
N PHE A 83 12.46 39.76 -8.10
CA PHE A 83 12.28 40.28 -9.45
C PHE A 83 11.29 39.36 -10.18
N CYS A 84 10.12 39.89 -10.54
CA CYS A 84 9.24 39.28 -11.53
C CYS A 84 9.91 39.33 -12.91
N ILE A 85 9.98 38.19 -13.62
CA ILE A 85 10.30 38.16 -15.05
C ILE A 85 9.02 37.92 -15.83
N HIS A 86 8.65 38.93 -16.62
CA HIS A 86 7.56 38.93 -17.58
C HIS A 86 7.86 38.02 -18.78
N ARG A 87 6.79 37.54 -19.44
CA ARG A 87 6.84 36.71 -20.65
C ARG A 87 7.73 37.34 -21.74
N GLY A 88 8.68 36.56 -22.24
CA GLY A 88 9.34 36.83 -23.52
C GLY A 88 10.82 36.47 -23.54
N SER A 89 11.16 35.45 -24.34
CA SER A 89 12.49 35.16 -24.88
C SER A 89 13.55 34.57 -23.93
N SER A 90 14.04 33.39 -24.33
CA SER A 90 15.34 32.76 -24.06
C SER A 90 16.17 33.25 -22.87
N ARG A 91 16.34 32.38 -21.85
CA ARG A 91 17.58 32.25 -21.06
C ARG A 91 17.58 30.95 -20.24
N THR A 92 18.34 29.99 -20.73
CA THR A 92 18.83 28.75 -20.08
C THR A 92 19.82 29.05 -18.94
N PHE A 93 19.50 30.01 -18.07
CA PHE A 93 20.38 30.49 -17.01
C PHE A 93 19.66 30.39 -15.65
N SER A 94 19.68 29.19 -15.06
CA SER A 94 19.49 28.93 -13.60
C SER A 94 19.44 27.44 -13.23
N PHE A 95 19.31 26.52 -14.20
CA PHE A 95 19.24 25.09 -13.88
C PHE A 95 20.58 24.48 -13.42
N LEU A 96 21.69 24.90 -14.02
CA LEU A 96 23.02 24.32 -13.76
C LEU A 96 23.64 24.78 -12.44
N GLN A 97 23.20 25.91 -11.87
CA GLN A 97 23.83 26.50 -10.68
C GLN A 97 23.22 25.98 -9.38
N PHE A 98 21.91 25.66 -9.38
CA PHE A 98 21.29 24.93 -8.27
C PHE A 98 21.64 23.44 -8.31
N SER A 99 21.72 22.81 -9.48
CA SER A 99 22.09 21.38 -9.57
C SER A 99 23.53 21.11 -9.12
N SER A 100 24.46 22.02 -9.41
CA SER A 100 25.87 21.87 -9.01
C SER A 100 26.09 22.06 -7.51
N SER A 101 25.35 22.98 -6.86
CA SER A 101 25.41 23.17 -5.40
C SER A 101 24.83 21.99 -4.61
N TRP A 102 23.80 21.31 -5.12
CA TRP A 102 23.18 20.16 -4.45
C TRP A 102 23.90 18.83 -4.73
N ILE A 103 24.46 18.65 -5.93
CA ILE A 103 25.38 17.53 -6.20
C ILE A 103 26.63 17.63 -5.33
N ALA A 104 27.07 18.86 -5.00
CA ALA A 104 28.14 19.09 -4.03
C ALA A 104 27.73 18.81 -2.57
N MET A 105 26.47 19.09 -2.15
CA MET A 105 25.99 18.74 -0.81
C MET A 105 25.70 17.25 -0.61
N ALA A 106 25.26 16.55 -1.65
CA ALA A 106 25.02 15.10 -1.60
C ALA A 106 26.32 14.27 -1.55
N ASN A 107 27.47 14.92 -1.71
CA ASN A 107 28.76 14.25 -1.80
C ASN A 107 29.39 13.87 -0.47
N GLU A 108 28.79 14.14 0.70
CA GLU A 108 29.24 13.53 1.96
C GLU A 108 28.20 13.80 3.07
N PHE A 109 27.17 12.95 3.19
CA PHE A 109 26.55 12.81 4.51
C PHE A 109 27.60 12.24 5.45
N PRO A 110 27.83 12.80 6.65
CA PRO A 110 28.76 12.22 7.60
C PRO A 110 28.42 10.76 7.86
N ASP A 111 29.45 9.92 7.98
CA ASP A 111 29.30 8.50 8.25
C ASP A 111 28.38 8.23 9.45
N GLU A 112 28.46 9.08 10.48
CA GLU A 112 27.66 9.02 11.70
C GLU A 112 26.17 9.14 11.41
N VAL A 113 25.79 10.05 10.50
CA VAL A 113 24.39 10.26 10.10
C VAL A 113 23.90 9.01 9.38
N LEU A 114 24.66 8.51 8.41
CA LEU A 114 24.29 7.30 7.67
C LEU A 114 24.19 6.08 8.59
N LYS A 115 25.14 5.92 9.53
CA LYS A 115 25.14 4.85 10.54
C LYS A 115 23.96 4.95 11.52
N SER A 116 23.41 6.15 11.75
CA SER A 116 22.21 6.34 12.58
C SER A 116 20.91 6.05 11.82
N VAL A 117 20.88 6.32 10.51
CA VAL A 117 19.69 6.17 9.66
C VAL A 117 19.53 4.75 9.13
N PHE A 118 20.62 4.11 8.67
CA PHE A 118 20.56 2.78 8.05
C PHE A 118 19.93 1.68 8.93
N PRO A 119 20.11 1.64 10.27
CA PRO A 119 19.39 0.71 11.14
C PRO A 119 17.85 0.85 11.10
N LEU A 120 17.34 2.04 10.76
CA LEU A 120 15.90 2.32 10.72
C LEU A 120 15.24 1.81 9.44
N LEU A 121 16.03 1.60 8.38
CA LEU A 121 15.54 1.11 7.11
C LEU A 121 15.14 -0.37 7.18
N ASP A 122 14.30 -0.78 6.22
CA ASP A 122 14.11 -2.20 5.93
C ASP A 122 15.28 -2.72 5.07
N GLY A 123 15.40 -4.04 4.95
CA GLY A 123 16.51 -4.60 4.19
C GLY A 123 16.42 -4.40 2.68
N LYS A 124 15.24 -4.05 2.12
CA LYS A 124 15.14 -3.71 0.68
C LYS A 124 15.76 -2.34 0.43
N ASP A 125 15.39 -1.36 1.24
CA ASP A 125 15.90 0.01 1.18
C ASP A 125 17.41 0.05 1.47
N LEU A 126 17.91 -0.78 2.40
CA LEU A 126 19.35 -0.89 2.63
C LEU A 126 20.12 -1.47 1.43
N VAL A 127 19.55 -2.44 0.68
CA VAL A 127 20.14 -2.90 -0.60
C VAL A 127 20.20 -1.73 -1.60
N PHE A 128 19.16 -0.92 -1.70
CA PHE A 128 19.18 0.23 -2.60
C PHE A 128 20.21 1.27 -2.17
N CYS A 129 20.44 1.49 -0.88
CA CYS A 129 21.49 2.38 -0.37
C CYS A 129 22.88 1.95 -0.88
N MET A 130 23.13 0.65 -0.99
CA MET A 130 24.39 0.12 -1.52
C MET A 130 24.64 0.47 -3.00
N LEU A 131 23.62 0.93 -3.73
CA LEU A 131 23.71 1.31 -5.13
C LEU A 131 23.86 2.82 -5.33
N VAL A 132 23.87 3.61 -4.24
CA VAL A 132 23.85 5.07 -4.32
C VAL A 132 25.23 5.64 -4.66
N CYS A 133 26.19 5.47 -3.76
CA CYS A 133 27.58 5.89 -3.96
C CYS A 133 28.52 4.95 -3.20
N ARG A 134 29.85 5.11 -3.40
CA ARG A 134 30.86 4.27 -2.76
C ARG A 134 30.78 4.33 -1.23
N GLN A 135 30.62 5.52 -0.66
CA GLN A 135 30.51 5.70 0.79
C GLN A 135 29.33 4.89 1.36
N TRP A 136 28.15 5.03 0.75
CA TRP A 136 26.95 4.34 1.21
C TRP A 136 27.05 2.84 1.02
N HIS A 137 27.69 2.38 -0.04
CA HIS A 137 27.99 0.97 -0.24
C HIS A 137 28.87 0.40 0.89
N GLU A 138 29.92 1.12 1.26
CA GLU A 138 30.87 0.70 2.31
C GLU A 138 30.22 0.71 3.71
N ILE A 139 29.29 1.63 3.98
CA ILE A 139 28.56 1.67 5.26
C ILE A 139 27.43 0.63 5.27
N ALA A 140 26.58 0.60 4.25
CA ALA A 140 25.41 -0.29 4.23
C ALA A 140 25.76 -1.78 4.11
N ARG A 141 26.99 -2.13 3.71
CA ARG A 141 27.46 -3.53 3.72
C ARG A 141 27.84 -4.04 5.10
N ASP A 142 27.94 -3.16 6.11
CA ASP A 142 28.28 -3.56 7.48
C ASP A 142 27.25 -4.55 8.02
N ASP A 143 27.73 -5.72 8.43
CA ASP A 143 26.91 -6.85 8.86
C ASP A 143 26.11 -6.54 10.14
N TYR A 144 26.51 -5.53 10.92
CA TYR A 144 25.74 -5.05 12.07
C TYR A 144 24.34 -4.57 11.65
N PHE A 145 24.22 -3.81 10.56
CA PHE A 145 22.91 -3.33 10.10
C PHE A 145 22.00 -4.48 9.67
N TRP A 146 22.57 -5.46 8.96
CA TRP A 146 21.86 -6.67 8.58
C TRP A 146 21.47 -7.52 9.79
N LYS A 147 22.31 -7.57 10.84
CA LYS A 147 21.97 -8.21 12.11
C LYS A 147 20.79 -7.52 12.80
N CYS A 148 20.74 -6.19 12.84
CA CYS A 148 19.60 -5.44 13.37
C CYS A 148 18.32 -5.74 12.60
N ILE A 149 18.38 -5.80 11.26
CA ILE A 149 17.23 -6.13 10.42
C ILE A 149 16.78 -7.58 10.64
N CYS A 150 17.71 -8.54 10.64
CA CYS A 150 17.41 -9.95 10.86
C CYS A 150 16.89 -10.21 12.27
N SER A 151 17.39 -9.52 13.30
CA SER A 151 16.90 -9.71 14.67
C SER A 151 15.50 -9.17 14.89
N ARG A 152 15.09 -8.14 14.14
CA ARG A 152 13.70 -7.66 14.10
C ARG A 152 12.78 -8.61 13.34
N LYS A 153 13.20 -9.14 12.18
CA LYS A 153 12.36 -10.01 11.33
C LYS A 153 12.32 -11.47 11.78
N TRP A 154 13.45 -12.02 12.22
CA TRP A 154 13.63 -13.42 12.59
C TRP A 154 14.45 -13.55 13.89
N PRO A 155 13.91 -13.13 15.05
CA PRO A 155 14.65 -13.10 16.32
C PRO A 155 15.26 -14.45 16.70
N SER A 156 14.56 -15.55 16.43
CA SER A 156 14.99 -16.92 16.76
C SER A 156 16.23 -17.34 15.97
N ILE A 157 16.34 -16.95 14.69
CA ILE A 157 17.50 -17.27 13.84
C ILE A 157 18.73 -16.48 14.31
N CYS A 158 18.54 -15.24 14.78
CA CYS A 158 19.62 -14.41 15.31
C CYS A 158 20.12 -14.85 16.70
N LYS A 159 19.31 -15.54 17.50
CA LYS A 159 19.73 -16.09 18.80
C LYS A 159 20.67 -17.28 18.64
N GLN A 160 20.52 -18.04 17.55
CA GLN A 160 21.36 -19.19 17.22
C GLN A 160 21.73 -19.12 15.73
N PRO A 161 22.63 -18.20 15.34
CA PRO A 161 23.02 -18.07 13.94
C PRO A 161 23.76 -19.34 13.49
N PRO A 162 23.59 -19.76 12.22
CA PRO A 162 24.42 -20.80 11.63
C PRO A 162 25.91 -20.43 11.78
N SER A 163 26.78 -21.43 11.98
CA SER A 163 28.21 -21.20 12.13
C SER A 163 28.79 -20.48 10.89
N GLY A 164 29.48 -19.35 11.10
CA GLY A 164 30.01 -18.50 10.03
C GLY A 164 28.96 -17.63 9.32
N ALA A 165 27.79 -17.41 9.93
CA ALA A 165 26.73 -16.62 9.31
C ALA A 165 27.11 -15.16 9.11
N ASN A 166 26.99 -14.72 7.85
CA ASN A 166 26.91 -13.33 7.45
C ASN A 166 25.42 -12.95 7.42
N TYR A 167 25.01 -11.97 8.24
CA TYR A 167 23.60 -11.59 8.38
C TYR A 167 23.02 -11.03 7.08
N LYS A 168 23.82 -10.36 6.24
CA LYS A 168 23.37 -9.98 4.89
C LYS A 168 23.01 -11.20 4.04
N LYS A 169 23.83 -12.25 4.08
CA LYS A 169 23.57 -13.51 3.36
C LYS A 169 22.35 -14.24 3.92
N LEU A 170 22.17 -14.25 5.24
CA LEU A 170 20.95 -14.77 5.88
C LEU A 170 19.73 -13.99 5.37
N TYR A 171 19.78 -12.65 5.44
CA TYR A 171 18.71 -11.80 4.94
C TYR A 171 18.36 -12.13 3.49
N LEU A 172 19.34 -12.20 2.60
CA LEU A 172 19.10 -12.52 1.19
C LEU A 172 18.54 -13.93 0.99
N THR A 173 18.96 -14.89 1.82
CA THR A 173 18.47 -16.28 1.73
C THR A 173 17.01 -16.39 2.15
N PHE A 174 16.66 -15.78 3.28
CA PHE A 174 15.30 -15.84 3.84
C PHE A 174 14.33 -14.82 3.22
N SER A 175 14.85 -13.76 2.58
CA SER A 175 14.02 -12.77 1.87
C SER A 175 13.75 -13.16 0.42
N LYS A 176 14.47 -14.15 -0.14
CA LYS A 176 14.10 -14.70 -1.45
C LYS A 176 12.68 -15.25 -1.33
N PRO A 177 11.75 -14.88 -2.24
CA PRO A 177 10.52 -15.63 -2.40
C PRO A 177 10.95 -17.09 -2.54
N ARG A 178 10.48 -17.96 -1.63
CA ARG A 178 10.65 -19.39 -1.85
C ARG A 178 10.00 -19.64 -3.21
N GLU A 179 10.78 -20.08 -4.19
CA GLU A 179 10.19 -20.87 -5.27
C GLU A 179 9.42 -21.96 -4.54
N MET A 180 8.09 -21.92 -4.61
CA MET A 180 7.22 -22.92 -4.02
C MET A 180 7.51 -24.24 -4.72
N GLN A 181 8.62 -24.89 -4.34
CA GLN A 181 8.94 -26.23 -4.79
C GLN A 181 7.86 -27.13 -4.21
N ASN A 182 6.96 -27.55 -5.09
CA ASN A 182 5.97 -28.60 -4.91
C ASN A 182 5.21 -28.52 -3.58
N LEU A 183 4.58 -27.36 -3.31
CA LEU A 183 3.51 -27.37 -2.31
C LEU A 183 2.46 -28.42 -2.74
N PRO A 184 1.99 -29.25 -1.79
CA PRO A 184 1.06 -30.34 -2.08
C PRO A 184 -0.19 -29.78 -2.77
N VAL A 185 -0.85 -30.57 -3.62
CA VAL A 185 -2.11 -30.11 -4.23
C VAL A 185 -3.08 -29.72 -3.10
N PRO A 186 -3.76 -28.55 -3.15
CA PRO A 186 -4.78 -28.21 -2.16
C PRO A 186 -5.79 -29.36 -2.05
N ARG A 187 -6.20 -29.69 -0.83
CA ARG A 187 -7.23 -30.72 -0.59
C ARG A 187 -8.64 -30.19 -0.83
N LEU A 188 -8.74 -28.91 -1.13
CA LEU A 188 -9.96 -28.17 -1.40
C LEU A 188 -9.99 -27.73 -2.86
N THR A 189 -11.18 -27.76 -3.43
CA THR A 189 -11.54 -27.03 -4.65
C THR A 189 -12.59 -25.97 -4.32
N PHE A 190 -12.79 -25.00 -5.21
CA PHE A 190 -13.84 -24.00 -5.02
C PHE A 190 -15.26 -24.60 -5.12
N GLU A 191 -15.40 -25.75 -5.76
CA GLU A 191 -16.64 -26.54 -5.83
C GLU A 191 -17.03 -27.10 -4.45
N ASP A 192 -16.04 -27.39 -3.61
CA ASP A 192 -16.22 -27.99 -2.28
C ASP A 192 -16.56 -26.97 -1.18
N ILE A 193 -16.55 -25.67 -1.51
CA ILE A 193 -16.71 -24.60 -0.53
C ILE A 193 -17.98 -23.78 -0.78
N VAL A 194 -18.72 -23.51 0.28
CA VAL A 194 -19.80 -22.53 0.32
C VAL A 194 -19.44 -21.43 1.30
N PHE A 195 -19.52 -20.18 0.87
CA PHE A 195 -19.28 -19.00 1.68
C PHE A 195 -20.63 -18.43 2.13
N TYR A 196 -20.78 -18.19 3.43
CA TYR A 196 -21.91 -17.48 4.01
C TYR A 196 -21.45 -16.07 4.33
N ILE A 197 -22.06 -15.09 3.67
CA ILE A 197 -21.72 -13.67 3.80
C ILE A 197 -22.94 -12.97 4.37
N ASP A 198 -22.78 -12.43 5.57
CA ASP A 198 -23.81 -11.67 6.25
C ASP A 198 -23.31 -10.25 6.52
N MET A 199 -24.17 -9.26 6.32
CA MET A 199 -23.88 -7.87 6.64
C MET A 199 -24.98 -7.25 7.48
N TRP A 200 -24.58 -6.42 8.43
CA TRP A 200 -25.48 -5.71 9.32
C TRP A 200 -25.24 -4.21 9.29
N LEU A 201 -26.33 -3.44 9.28
CA LEU A 201 -26.36 -2.01 9.50
C LEU A 201 -26.92 -1.77 10.91
N GLU A 202 -26.12 -1.20 11.81
CA GLU A 202 -26.56 -0.89 13.19
C GLU A 202 -27.23 -2.09 13.90
N GLY A 203 -26.70 -3.30 13.65
CA GLY A 203 -27.20 -4.55 14.20
C GLY A 203 -28.37 -5.20 13.44
N SER A 204 -28.98 -4.49 12.48
CA SER A 204 -30.02 -5.04 11.61
C SER A 204 -29.39 -5.72 10.39
N LEU A 205 -29.79 -6.96 10.09
CA LEU A 205 -29.30 -7.70 8.92
C LEU A 205 -29.79 -7.06 7.63
N ILE A 206 -28.87 -6.65 6.75
CA ILE A 206 -29.18 -5.98 5.47
C ILE A 206 -28.83 -6.83 4.25
N PHE A 207 -27.96 -7.83 4.42
CA PHE A 207 -27.53 -8.74 3.37
C PHE A 207 -27.19 -10.09 3.99
N SER A 208 -27.64 -11.19 3.38
CA SER A 208 -27.29 -12.54 3.79
C SER A 208 -27.36 -13.46 2.59
N GLN A 209 -26.24 -14.11 2.26
CA GLN A 209 -26.18 -15.01 1.12
C GLN A 209 -25.23 -16.18 1.35
N ALA A 210 -25.65 -17.36 0.91
CA ALA A 210 -24.80 -18.53 0.75
C ALA A 210 -24.36 -18.63 -0.71
N VAL A 211 -23.06 -18.56 -0.97
CA VAL A 211 -22.48 -18.44 -2.30
C VAL A 211 -21.44 -19.53 -2.50
N SER A 212 -21.49 -20.23 -3.63
CA SER A 212 -20.47 -21.24 -3.93
C SER A 212 -19.11 -20.59 -4.20
N GLY A 213 -18.01 -21.26 -3.83
CA GLY A 213 -16.68 -20.78 -4.16
C GLY A 213 -16.48 -20.58 -5.65
N ARG A 214 -17.09 -21.43 -6.49
CA ARG A 214 -17.08 -21.30 -7.95
C ARG A 214 -17.72 -19.98 -8.42
N THR A 215 -18.85 -19.58 -7.82
CA THR A 215 -19.52 -18.31 -8.14
C THR A 215 -18.62 -17.14 -7.79
N LEU A 216 -18.03 -17.15 -6.58
CA LEU A 216 -17.10 -16.10 -6.17
C LEU A 216 -15.86 -16.03 -7.09
N ARG A 217 -15.35 -17.19 -7.49
CA ARG A 217 -14.17 -17.28 -8.37
C ARG A 217 -14.44 -16.79 -9.79
N ALA A 218 -15.65 -17.02 -10.30
CA ALA A 218 -16.07 -16.52 -11.60
C ALA A 218 -16.05 -14.99 -11.63
N GLY A 219 -16.32 -14.36 -10.48
CA GLY A 219 -16.33 -12.92 -10.30
C GLY A 219 -17.54 -12.26 -10.95
N LEU A 220 -17.49 -10.94 -11.11
CA LEU A 220 -18.56 -10.15 -11.72
C LEU A 220 -18.74 -10.56 -13.20
N GLN A 221 -19.87 -11.17 -13.54
CA GLN A 221 -20.15 -11.68 -14.89
C GLN A 221 -20.69 -10.61 -15.85
N GLY A 222 -21.18 -9.49 -15.30
CA GLY A 222 -21.71 -8.36 -16.06
C GLY A 222 -20.67 -7.30 -16.40
N ALA A 223 -20.98 -6.46 -17.38
CA ALA A 223 -20.25 -5.21 -17.56
C ALA A 223 -20.38 -4.37 -16.28
N PRO A 224 -19.28 -3.73 -15.81
CA PRO A 224 -19.37 -2.87 -14.64
C PRO A 224 -20.43 -1.79 -14.85
N PRO A 225 -21.13 -1.36 -13.78
CA PRO A 225 -22.07 -0.26 -13.89
C PRO A 225 -21.43 0.98 -14.52
N PRO A 226 -22.15 1.73 -15.38
CA PRO A 226 -21.64 3.00 -15.88
C PRO A 226 -21.38 3.97 -14.72
N GLY A 227 -20.29 4.74 -14.81
CA GLY A 227 -19.94 5.75 -13.81
C GLY A 227 -19.01 5.28 -12.69
N ILE A 228 -18.46 4.06 -12.76
CA ILE A 228 -17.36 3.68 -11.85
C ILE A 228 -16.10 4.50 -12.13
N PRO A 229 -15.30 4.89 -11.12
CA PRO A 229 -14.03 5.58 -11.32
C PRO A 229 -13.01 4.71 -12.07
N ASP A 230 -12.12 5.34 -12.84
CA ASP A 230 -11.05 4.65 -13.60
C ASP A 230 -10.18 3.76 -12.71
N ILE A 231 -9.96 4.16 -11.45
CA ILE A 231 -9.19 3.38 -10.46
C ILE A 231 -9.89 2.04 -10.18
N LEU A 232 -11.21 2.07 -9.99
CA LEU A 232 -11.99 0.86 -9.76
C LEU A 232 -12.06 0.01 -11.03
N ALA A 233 -12.22 0.63 -12.20
CA ALA A 233 -12.22 -0.07 -13.48
C ALA A 233 -10.89 -0.82 -13.72
N ALA A 234 -9.76 -0.18 -13.43
CA ALA A 234 -8.44 -0.80 -13.53
C ALA A 234 -8.26 -1.96 -12.53
N HIS A 235 -8.75 -1.80 -11.29
CA HIS A 235 -8.72 -2.85 -10.26
C HIS A 235 -9.52 -4.08 -10.69
N LEU A 236 -10.75 -3.88 -11.19
CA LEU A 236 -11.62 -4.95 -11.69
C LEU A 236 -11.05 -5.65 -12.94
N SER A 237 -10.18 -4.97 -13.69
CA SER A 237 -9.51 -5.53 -14.87
C SER A 237 -8.18 -6.23 -14.54
N SER A 238 -7.79 -6.30 -13.26
CA SER A 238 -6.54 -6.93 -12.85
C SER A 238 -6.56 -8.45 -13.09
N GLN A 239 -5.38 -9.05 -13.26
CA GLN A 239 -5.22 -10.50 -13.45
C GLN A 239 -5.13 -11.29 -12.13
N ASP A 240 -5.22 -10.59 -10.99
CA ASP A 240 -5.11 -11.23 -9.69
C ASP A 240 -6.36 -12.08 -9.43
N CYS A 241 -6.17 -13.23 -8.76
CA CYS A 241 -7.28 -14.12 -8.43
C CYS A 241 -8.07 -13.55 -7.25
N ILE A 242 -9.04 -12.68 -7.55
CA ILE A 242 -9.89 -12.03 -6.55
C ILE A 242 -11.26 -12.71 -6.53
N LEU A 243 -11.79 -13.00 -5.34
CA LEU A 243 -13.12 -13.59 -5.18
C LEU A 243 -14.16 -12.47 -5.14
N MET A 244 -15.09 -12.44 -6.09
CA MET A 244 -16.08 -11.36 -6.19
C MET A 244 -17.51 -11.90 -6.31
N LEU A 245 -18.43 -11.16 -5.71
CA LEU A 245 -19.86 -11.41 -5.73
C LEU A 245 -20.58 -10.16 -6.23
N GLU A 246 -21.44 -10.33 -7.22
CA GLU A 246 -22.38 -9.30 -7.63
C GLU A 246 -23.54 -9.23 -6.63
N VAL A 247 -23.94 -8.01 -6.24
CA VAL A 247 -25.05 -7.76 -5.32
C VAL A 247 -26.29 -7.40 -6.11
N GLU A 248 -27.23 -8.34 -6.18
CA GLU A 248 -28.50 -8.16 -6.88
C GLU A 248 -29.71 -8.53 -5.97
N PRO A 249 -30.67 -7.61 -5.76
CA PRO A 249 -30.66 -6.21 -6.19
C PRO A 249 -29.58 -5.40 -5.46
N LYS A 250 -29.06 -4.35 -6.12
CA LYS A 250 -28.05 -3.46 -5.54
C LYS A 250 -28.51 -2.90 -4.18
N LEU A 251 -27.58 -2.86 -3.23
CA LEU A 251 -27.87 -2.48 -1.86
C LEU A 251 -27.59 -0.99 -1.64
N ALA A 252 -28.63 -0.21 -1.38
CA ALA A 252 -28.48 1.20 -1.02
C ALA A 252 -28.25 1.34 0.50
N VAL A 253 -27.13 1.96 0.89
CA VAL A 253 -26.77 2.15 2.30
C VAL A 253 -26.39 3.61 2.56
N PRO A 254 -26.82 4.21 3.68
CA PRO A 254 -26.34 5.54 4.07
C PRO A 254 -24.82 5.53 4.29
N MET A 255 -24.16 6.62 3.90
CA MET A 255 -22.78 6.91 4.32
C MET A 255 -22.78 7.31 5.80
N GLY A 256 -21.91 6.70 6.60
CA GLY A 256 -21.70 7.07 8.00
C GLY A 256 -21.92 5.94 9.01
N PRO A 257 -23.05 5.20 8.98
CA PRO A 257 -23.26 4.11 9.91
C PRO A 257 -22.25 2.97 9.72
N ALA A 258 -21.90 2.31 10.83
CA ALA A 258 -21.00 1.17 10.82
C ALA A 258 -21.70 -0.06 10.21
N ILE A 259 -21.44 -0.32 8.92
CA ILE A 259 -21.74 -1.61 8.32
C ILE A 259 -20.73 -2.61 8.87
N THR A 260 -21.22 -3.76 9.33
CA THR A 260 -20.36 -4.89 9.72
C THR A 260 -20.59 -6.08 8.81
N VAL A 261 -19.58 -6.92 8.64
CA VAL A 261 -19.62 -8.12 7.81
C VAL A 261 -19.07 -9.32 8.55
N SER A 262 -19.66 -10.48 8.32
CA SER A 262 -19.13 -11.78 8.73
C SER A 262 -19.08 -12.69 7.53
N VAL A 263 -18.02 -13.50 7.48
CA VAL A 263 -17.80 -14.49 6.44
C VAL A 263 -17.46 -15.81 7.09
N LEU A 264 -18.32 -16.80 6.86
CA LEU A 264 -18.04 -18.19 7.19
C LEU A 264 -17.83 -18.97 5.91
N ALA A 265 -16.95 -19.96 5.95
CA ALA A 265 -16.84 -20.96 4.90
C ALA A 265 -17.28 -22.31 5.43
N ASN A 266 -18.08 -23.04 4.66
CA ASN A 266 -18.44 -24.43 4.89
C ASN A 266 -17.78 -25.30 3.82
N ARG A 267 -17.23 -26.42 4.28
CA ARG A 267 -16.72 -27.49 3.43
C ARG A 267 -17.80 -28.54 3.21
N LYS A 268 -18.14 -28.81 1.95
CA LYS A 268 -19.13 -29.83 1.58
C LYS A 268 -18.65 -31.24 1.90
N ASP A 269 -17.36 -31.51 1.76
CA ASP A 269 -16.77 -32.85 1.92
C ASP A 269 -16.85 -33.40 3.36
N SER A 270 -16.72 -32.51 4.34
CA SER A 270 -16.59 -32.84 5.76
C SER A 270 -17.67 -32.17 6.62
N ASN A 271 -18.51 -31.34 6.00
CA ASN A 271 -19.51 -30.50 6.64
C ASN A 271 -18.96 -29.63 7.78
N LYS A 272 -17.67 -29.27 7.69
CA LYS A 272 -16.99 -28.42 8.68
C LYS A 272 -17.11 -26.96 8.30
N MET A 273 -17.08 -26.09 9.31
CA MET A 273 -17.08 -24.64 9.10
C MET A 273 -15.81 -23.98 9.61
N ALA A 274 -15.37 -22.95 8.93
CA ALA A 274 -14.30 -22.06 9.35
C ALA A 274 -14.79 -20.61 9.30
N CYS A 275 -14.36 -19.82 10.27
CA CYS A 275 -14.61 -18.38 10.28
C CYS A 275 -13.48 -17.66 9.53
N ILE A 276 -13.84 -16.88 8.53
CA ILE A 276 -12.90 -16.04 7.76
C ILE A 276 -12.91 -14.62 8.31
N ILE A 277 -14.09 -14.02 8.50
CA ILE A 277 -14.29 -12.68 9.04
C ILE A 277 -15.39 -12.73 10.10
N ASN A 278 -15.16 -12.14 11.28
CA ASN A 278 -16.11 -12.17 12.39
C ASN A 278 -16.57 -10.76 12.78
N LYS A 279 -17.68 -10.30 12.19
CA LYS A 279 -18.29 -8.99 12.46
C LYS A 279 -17.32 -7.80 12.35
N SER A 280 -16.44 -7.83 11.35
CA SER A 280 -15.55 -6.70 11.08
C SER A 280 -16.33 -5.51 10.54
N THR A 281 -15.92 -4.30 10.89
CA THR A 281 -16.56 -3.05 10.43
C THR A 281 -15.89 -2.54 9.17
N PHE A 282 -16.66 -1.98 8.24
CA PHE A 282 -16.13 -1.23 7.11
C PHE A 282 -15.74 0.19 7.57
N ASP A 283 -14.58 0.31 8.21
CA ASP A 283 -14.11 1.54 8.83
C ASP A 283 -13.23 2.40 7.91
N TYR A 284 -12.69 1.81 6.84
CA TYR A 284 -11.92 2.51 5.82
C TYR A 284 -12.75 2.68 4.54
N ILE A 285 -13.09 3.92 4.22
CA ILE A 285 -13.85 4.27 3.01
C ILE A 285 -12.96 5.11 2.10
N ASP A 286 -12.65 4.58 0.91
CA ASP A 286 -11.95 5.28 -0.15
C ASP A 286 -12.96 5.69 -1.23
N SER A 287 -13.45 6.93 -1.13
CA SER A 287 -14.38 7.49 -2.11
C SER A 287 -13.78 7.66 -3.50
N ASN A 288 -12.45 7.77 -3.63
CA ASN A 288 -11.79 7.90 -4.93
C ASN A 288 -11.69 6.54 -5.64
N ALA A 289 -11.46 5.47 -4.88
CA ALA A 289 -11.47 4.10 -5.37
C ALA A 289 -12.87 3.47 -5.38
N ALA A 290 -13.89 4.18 -4.86
CA ALA A 290 -15.25 3.70 -4.72
C ALA A 290 -15.34 2.35 -3.97
N ARG A 291 -14.55 2.24 -2.89
CA ARG A 291 -14.40 1.02 -2.09
C ARG A 291 -14.50 1.31 -0.60
N ALA A 292 -15.14 0.41 0.14
CA ALA A 292 -15.11 0.41 1.60
C ALA A 292 -14.51 -0.93 2.07
N LEU A 293 -13.55 -0.89 2.98
CA LEU A 293 -12.74 -2.05 3.38
C LEU A 293 -13.02 -2.43 4.83
N ALA A 294 -13.13 -3.73 5.06
CA ALA A 294 -13.09 -4.37 6.37
C ALA A 294 -12.03 -5.47 6.31
N TYR A 295 -11.39 -5.78 7.43
CA TYR A 295 -10.48 -6.92 7.48
C TYR A 295 -10.57 -7.67 8.80
N GLU A 296 -10.06 -8.89 8.79
CA GLU A 296 -9.88 -9.71 9.98
C GLU A 296 -8.62 -10.57 9.83
N TYR A 297 -7.98 -10.88 10.94
CA TYR A 297 -6.87 -11.83 10.95
C TYR A 297 -7.39 -13.27 10.87
N LEU A 298 -6.85 -14.03 9.92
CA LEU A 298 -7.25 -15.43 9.73
C LEU A 298 -6.88 -16.28 10.93
N ARG A 299 -7.82 -17.14 11.33
CA ARG A 299 -7.62 -18.14 12.38
C ARG A 299 -7.25 -19.47 11.76
N PHE A 300 -5.97 -19.81 11.84
CA PHE A 300 -5.45 -21.08 11.35
C PHE A 300 -5.62 -22.20 12.37
N SER A 301 -5.73 -23.43 11.87
CA SER A 301 -5.74 -24.63 12.69
C SER A 301 -4.47 -24.70 13.55
N PRO A 302 -4.52 -25.22 14.79
CA PRO A 302 -3.33 -25.46 15.62
C PRO A 302 -2.26 -26.34 14.96
N ARG A 303 -2.60 -27.03 13.85
CA ARG A 303 -1.66 -27.76 12.99
C ARG A 303 -0.69 -26.86 12.22
N HIS A 304 -0.97 -25.55 12.15
CA HIS A 304 -0.16 -24.53 11.46
C HIS A 304 0.26 -23.40 12.45
N PRO A 305 0.97 -23.72 13.54
CA PRO A 305 1.17 -22.81 14.67
C PRO A 305 2.11 -21.63 14.38
N PHE A 306 2.80 -21.61 13.24
CA PHE A 306 3.73 -20.55 12.83
C PHE A 306 3.17 -19.62 11.75
N THR A 307 1.88 -19.75 11.42
CA THR A 307 1.20 -18.87 10.48
C THR A 307 0.41 -17.83 11.28
N SER A 308 0.92 -16.61 11.34
CA SER A 308 0.25 -15.45 11.95
C SER A 308 0.18 -14.31 10.95
N ASP A 309 -0.60 -13.27 11.28
CA ASP A 309 -0.60 -11.97 10.59
C ASP A 309 -1.12 -11.97 9.15
N ILE A 310 -1.74 -13.06 8.69
CA ILE A 310 -2.45 -13.09 7.42
C ILE A 310 -3.86 -12.54 7.61
N ARG A 311 -4.24 -11.60 6.75
CA ARG A 311 -5.55 -10.93 6.79
C ARG A 311 -6.42 -11.42 5.63
N ALA A 312 -7.72 -11.54 5.90
CA ALA A 312 -8.74 -11.54 4.87
C ALA A 312 -9.34 -10.13 4.81
N TRP A 313 -9.46 -9.61 3.60
CA TRP A 313 -10.04 -8.31 3.31
C TRP A 313 -11.39 -8.51 2.64
N MET A 314 -12.40 -7.83 3.16
CA MET A 314 -13.67 -7.65 2.47
C MET A 314 -13.74 -6.24 1.94
N SER A 315 -14.08 -6.06 0.67
CA SER A 315 -14.35 -4.76 0.06
C SER A 315 -15.79 -4.70 -0.42
N LEU A 316 -16.51 -3.63 -0.08
CA LEU A 316 -17.71 -3.23 -0.81
C LEU A 316 -17.29 -2.41 -2.01
N LEU A 317 -17.88 -2.70 -3.17
CA LEU A 317 -17.72 -1.94 -4.40
C LEU A 317 -19.01 -1.14 -4.60
N PHE A 318 -18.91 0.19 -4.66
CA PHE A 318 -20.09 1.04 -4.64
C PHE A 318 -20.07 2.17 -5.67
N LEU A 319 -21.24 2.77 -5.88
CA LEU A 319 -21.39 4.07 -6.55
C LEU A 319 -22.01 5.07 -5.57
N CYS A 320 -21.50 6.30 -5.56
CA CYS A 320 -22.13 7.37 -4.78
C CYS A 320 -23.45 7.78 -5.44
N LYS A 321 -24.55 7.69 -4.71
CA LYS A 321 -25.87 8.19 -5.09
C LYS A 321 -26.23 9.40 -4.23
N GLY A 322 -26.05 10.60 -4.78
CA GLY A 322 -26.27 11.84 -4.03
C GLY A 322 -25.19 12.07 -2.97
N ALA A 323 -25.52 12.86 -1.93
CA ALA A 323 -24.53 13.31 -0.96
C ALA A 323 -24.16 12.25 0.10
N ASN A 324 -25.15 11.45 0.56
CA ASN A 324 -25.00 10.60 1.76
C ASN A 324 -25.45 9.15 1.55
N THR A 325 -25.52 8.67 0.31
CA THR A 325 -25.94 7.29 0.04
C THR A 325 -24.97 6.64 -0.94
N ILE A 326 -24.58 5.41 -0.65
CA ILE A 326 -23.83 4.57 -1.56
C ILE A 326 -24.72 3.44 -2.04
N GLU A 327 -24.58 3.08 -3.30
CA GLU A 327 -25.18 1.89 -3.89
C GLU A 327 -24.09 0.84 -4.06
N VAL A 328 -24.14 -0.20 -3.25
CA VAL A 328 -23.23 -1.34 -3.33
C VAL A 328 -23.71 -2.26 -4.46
N PHE A 329 -22.85 -2.48 -5.44
CA PHE A 329 -23.13 -3.36 -6.58
C PHE A 329 -22.29 -4.64 -6.55
N GLY A 330 -21.22 -4.66 -5.74
CA GLY A 330 -20.34 -5.81 -5.65
C GLY A 330 -19.68 -5.93 -4.29
N ILE A 331 -19.27 -7.15 -3.98
CA ILE A 331 -18.52 -7.51 -2.78
C ILE A 331 -17.29 -8.28 -3.23
N GLU A 332 -16.18 -8.01 -2.60
CA GLU A 332 -14.90 -8.63 -2.91
C GLU A 332 -14.30 -9.21 -1.64
N LEU A 333 -13.85 -10.47 -1.71
CA LEU A 333 -13.03 -11.12 -0.71
C LEU A 333 -11.62 -11.33 -1.28
N ASP A 334 -10.65 -10.69 -0.67
CA ASP A 334 -9.26 -10.72 -1.11
C ASP A 334 -8.31 -11.06 0.06
N PHE A 335 -7.21 -11.74 -0.26
CA PHE A 335 -6.13 -12.04 0.66
C PHE A 335 -4.86 -11.22 0.36
N CYS A 336 -4.95 -10.26 -0.58
CA CYS A 336 -4.03 -9.19 -0.98
C CYS A 336 -2.54 -9.59 -1.02
N ASP A 337 -1.93 -9.65 0.16
CA ASP A 337 -0.50 -9.85 0.38
C ASP A 337 -0.11 -11.33 0.54
N ALA A 338 -1.08 -12.22 0.80
CA ALA A 338 -0.83 -13.61 1.17
C ALA A 338 -1.10 -14.62 0.06
N ALA A 339 -2.02 -14.33 -0.87
CA ALA A 339 -2.36 -15.21 -1.97
C ALA A 339 -2.80 -14.39 -3.18
N LYS A 340 -2.26 -14.69 -4.37
CA LYS A 340 -2.54 -13.99 -5.63
C LYS A 340 -3.08 -14.92 -6.72
N SER A 341 -2.91 -16.22 -6.52
CA SER A 341 -3.43 -17.26 -7.39
C SER A 341 -4.49 -18.10 -6.70
N GLU A 342 -5.34 -18.72 -7.50
CA GLU A 342 -6.37 -19.67 -7.05
C GLU A 342 -5.79 -20.77 -6.15
N LYS A 343 -4.64 -21.34 -6.54
CA LYS A 343 -3.96 -22.39 -5.78
C LYS A 343 -3.52 -21.89 -4.39
N GLU A 344 -3.00 -20.67 -4.32
CA GLU A 344 -2.58 -20.06 -3.05
C GLU A 344 -3.77 -19.76 -2.15
N ILE A 345 -4.89 -19.28 -2.71
CA ILE A 345 -6.13 -19.07 -1.94
C ILE A 345 -6.63 -20.40 -1.38
N LEU A 346 -6.71 -21.44 -2.21
CA LEU A 346 -7.16 -22.76 -1.76
C LEU A 346 -6.26 -23.33 -0.67
N TRP A 347 -4.94 -23.16 -0.75
CA TRP A 347 -4.03 -23.52 0.34
C TRP A 347 -4.31 -22.75 1.62
N LEU A 348 -4.49 -21.44 1.51
CA LEU A 348 -4.77 -20.60 2.65
C LEU A 348 -6.05 -21.03 3.37
N LEU A 349 -7.11 -21.31 2.61
CA LEU A 349 -8.37 -21.84 3.12
C LEU A 349 -8.20 -23.23 3.75
N ASP A 350 -7.36 -24.08 3.19
CA ASP A 350 -7.11 -25.44 3.71
C ASP A 350 -6.46 -25.46 5.10
N MET A 351 -5.77 -24.37 5.47
CA MET A 351 -5.11 -24.20 6.76
C MET A 351 -6.01 -23.63 7.86
N LEU A 352 -7.23 -23.17 7.52
CA LEU A 352 -8.14 -22.55 8.50
C LEU A 352 -8.53 -23.53 9.62
N ASP A 353 -8.99 -22.98 10.74
CA ASP A 353 -9.49 -23.74 11.88
C ASP A 353 -10.89 -24.32 11.61
N TRP A 354 -10.96 -25.34 10.76
CA TRP A 354 -12.18 -26.06 10.39
C TRP A 354 -12.73 -26.90 11.56
N LYS A 355 -13.96 -26.58 12.00
CA LYS A 355 -14.65 -27.24 13.12
C LYS A 355 -15.84 -28.06 12.68
#